data_AF-A0A1C5N6S5-F1
#
_entry.id   AF-A0A1C5N6S5-F1
#
_cell.length_a   1.000
_cell.length_b   1.000
_cell.length_c   1.000
_cell.angle_alpha   90.00
_cell.angle_beta   90.00
_cell.angle_gamma   90.00
#
_symmetry.space_group_name_H-M   'P 1'
#
loop_
_entity.id
_entity.type
_entity.pdbx_description
1 polymer ?
#
loop_
_entity_poly.entity_id
_entity_poly.type
_entity_poly.pdbx_seq_one_letter_code
_entity_poly.pdbx_strand_id
1 'polypeptide(L)'
;MGLNDISTTDPWMIAYFQGGLKEAKQYSAYSGKFITPICPDCGQIKNKKIRISDLKKMHGIVCTCNDRFSYPEKVMYTLLEYLKIPFIHHFKPNWANETTLNGKRQRYEYDFKIEKNELMPECIVEMQGSQHFQNHGFTWRGGRSLKEEQFNDNQKKKCAYNHGYSENSYFQIDCQKSTFDYIISNILSSQIAKNIHLGELDIGAIRSKTFDNLNKKVCDFYNKHQSMTAYEIAEHFHIGDWTALRYLKNGTSVGWCSYDPKKKIEDGQRKHAKTIYVYSDDGVYVAEVPGIIYLERNSKVLLNCTLNNAAILQVLRHERFSYKNYIFTYEKDVIHKKENCGTVKRQNCKVYCLDKDMKIIETYFSPLDAERKTGINHSQICRCCKTKYTTAKGFLWMYADEFDSNMVNSAS
;
A
#
# COMPACT_ATOMS: atom_id res chain seq x y z
N MET A 1 -22.65 4.75 52.14
CA MET A 1 -22.99 4.56 50.71
C MET A 1 -24.20 5.43 50.44
N GLY A 2 -24.12 6.34 49.48
CA GLY A 2 -25.18 7.32 49.23
C GLY A 2 -26.16 6.76 48.20
N LEU A 3 -27.45 6.72 48.52
CA LEU A 3 -28.50 6.15 47.64
C LEU A 3 -28.53 6.72 46.21
N ASN A 4 -27.91 7.90 45.97
CA ASN A 4 -27.90 8.61 44.69
C ASN A 4 -26.50 8.93 44.15
N ASP A 5 -25.45 8.26 44.63
CA ASP A 5 -24.08 8.48 44.12
C ASP A 5 -23.85 7.79 42.77
N ILE A 6 -22.95 8.34 41.95
CA ILE A 6 -22.64 7.83 40.61
C ILE A 6 -22.25 6.35 40.63
N SER A 7 -21.55 5.89 41.68
CA SER A 7 -21.12 4.49 41.74
C SER A 7 -22.26 3.50 41.94
N THR A 8 -23.43 3.99 42.35
CA THR A 8 -24.64 3.19 42.54
C THR A 8 -25.60 3.35 41.36
N THR A 9 -25.83 4.57 40.87
CA THR A 9 -26.85 4.84 39.84
C THR A 9 -26.31 4.76 38.41
N ASP A 10 -25.04 5.11 38.20
CA ASP A 10 -24.42 5.24 36.89
C ASP A 10 -22.95 4.76 36.87
N PRO A 11 -22.67 3.48 37.20
CA PRO A 11 -21.29 3.01 37.35
C PRO A 11 -20.42 3.19 36.10
N TRP A 12 -21.03 3.20 34.91
CA TRP A 12 -20.33 3.43 33.64
C TRP A 12 -19.61 4.79 33.58
N MET A 13 -20.09 5.80 34.32
CA MET A 13 -19.47 7.13 34.34
C MET A 13 -18.12 7.14 35.08
N ILE A 14 -17.86 6.17 35.96
CA ILE A 14 -16.65 6.11 36.81
C ILE A 14 -15.37 6.19 35.97
N ALA A 15 -15.36 5.55 34.81
CA ALA A 15 -14.20 5.48 33.93
C ALA A 15 -13.76 6.85 33.35
N TYR A 16 -14.60 7.89 33.50
CA TYR A 16 -14.31 9.25 33.06
C TYR A 16 -13.75 10.15 34.18
N PHE A 17 -13.67 9.68 35.41
CA PHE A 17 -13.11 10.41 36.56
C PHE A 17 -11.64 10.03 36.79
N GLN A 18 -10.77 11.01 36.99
CA GLN A 18 -9.33 10.78 37.16
C GLN A 18 -9.03 10.00 38.45
N GLY A 19 -9.74 10.29 39.53
CA GLY A 19 -9.68 9.57 40.80
C GLY A 19 -10.55 8.30 40.83
N GLY A 20 -11.11 7.91 39.68
CA GLY A 20 -11.94 6.72 39.52
C GLY A 20 -13.08 6.64 40.53
N LEU A 21 -13.28 5.47 41.13
CA LEU A 21 -14.39 5.19 42.05
C LEU A 21 -14.42 6.14 43.26
N LYS A 22 -13.24 6.53 43.78
CA LYS A 22 -13.14 7.38 44.97
C LYS A 22 -13.65 8.80 44.71
N GLU A 23 -13.40 9.32 43.51
CA GLU A 23 -13.88 10.63 43.08
C GLU A 23 -15.37 10.57 42.71
N ALA A 24 -15.77 9.58 41.90
CA ALA A 24 -17.14 9.45 41.41
C ALA A 24 -18.18 9.32 42.55
N LYS A 25 -17.82 8.65 43.66
CA LYS A 25 -18.67 8.52 44.87
C LYS A 25 -19.06 9.84 45.53
N GLN A 26 -18.35 10.94 45.23
CA GLN A 26 -18.60 12.25 45.81
C GLN A 26 -19.73 13.01 45.10
N TYR A 27 -20.23 12.49 43.98
CA TYR A 27 -21.17 13.19 43.13
C TYR A 27 -22.37 12.31 42.74
N SER A 28 -23.46 12.96 42.33
CA SER A 28 -24.58 12.34 41.63
C SER A 28 -24.48 12.59 40.13
N ALA A 29 -25.09 11.72 39.32
CA ALA A 29 -24.95 11.75 37.86
C ALA A 29 -25.60 12.98 37.18
N TYR A 30 -26.50 13.68 37.88
CA TYR A 30 -27.13 14.93 37.43
C TYR A 30 -26.50 16.18 38.04
N SER A 31 -25.37 16.04 38.73
CA SER A 31 -24.68 17.15 39.39
C SER A 31 -24.29 18.27 38.42
N GLY A 32 -24.50 19.52 38.85
CA GLY A 32 -24.04 20.72 38.14
C GLY A 32 -22.56 21.02 38.34
N LYS A 33 -21.82 20.17 39.07
CA LYS A 33 -20.37 20.32 39.28
C LYS A 33 -19.60 20.01 38.00
N PHE A 34 -18.40 20.57 37.92
CA PHE A 34 -17.50 20.40 36.80
C PHE A 34 -16.36 19.46 37.16
N ILE A 35 -15.97 18.62 36.21
CA ILE A 35 -14.81 17.74 36.30
C ILE A 35 -13.90 17.95 35.10
N THR A 36 -12.63 17.57 35.24
CA THR A 36 -11.70 17.44 34.12
C THR A 36 -11.68 15.96 33.73
N PRO A 37 -12.42 15.55 32.68
CA PRO A 37 -12.63 14.13 32.42
C PRO A 37 -11.40 13.47 31.79
N ILE A 38 -11.24 12.18 32.05
CA ILE A 38 -10.29 11.30 31.35
C ILE A 38 -11.04 10.44 30.32
N CYS A 39 -10.45 10.22 29.14
CA CYS A 39 -11.01 9.30 28.16
C CYS A 39 -10.71 7.85 28.56
N PRO A 40 -11.72 6.97 28.68
CA PRO A 40 -11.49 5.57 29.04
C PRO A 40 -10.77 4.78 27.93
N ASP A 41 -10.87 5.21 26.67
CA ASP A 41 -10.30 4.48 25.52
C ASP A 41 -8.82 4.80 25.28
N CYS A 42 -8.42 6.06 25.44
CA CYS A 42 -7.04 6.51 25.16
C CYS A 42 -6.31 7.08 26.38
N GLY A 43 -6.97 7.22 27.53
CA GLY A 43 -6.39 7.78 28.75
C GLY A 43 -6.13 9.29 28.71
N GLN A 44 -6.56 10.00 27.65
CA GLN A 44 -6.33 11.45 27.54
C GLN A 44 -7.19 12.22 28.54
N ILE A 45 -6.53 13.04 29.37
CA ILE A 45 -7.17 14.06 30.21
C ILE A 45 -7.52 15.25 29.33
N LYS A 46 -8.78 15.72 29.40
CA LYS A 46 -9.25 16.85 28.61
C LYS A 46 -8.82 18.19 29.21
N ASN A 47 -8.50 19.17 28.37
CA ASN A 47 -8.19 20.51 28.85
C ASN A 47 -9.45 21.24 29.34
N LYS A 48 -10.59 20.98 28.68
CA LYS A 48 -11.87 21.62 29.01
C LYS A 48 -12.60 20.85 30.12
N LYS A 49 -12.98 21.58 31.18
CA LYS A 49 -13.88 21.05 32.20
C LYS A 49 -15.27 20.80 31.61
N ILE A 50 -15.89 19.69 31.99
CA ILE A 50 -17.27 19.38 31.60
C ILE A 50 -18.15 19.28 32.85
N ARG A 51 -19.43 19.63 32.70
CA ARG A 51 -20.41 19.42 33.76
C ARG A 51 -20.76 17.94 33.84
N ILE A 52 -20.88 17.39 35.05
CA ILE A 52 -21.21 15.96 35.27
C ILE A 52 -22.56 15.61 34.61
N SER A 53 -23.57 16.47 34.72
CA SER A 53 -24.85 16.27 34.05
C SER A 53 -24.74 16.19 32.52
N ASP A 54 -23.78 16.88 31.91
CA ASP A 54 -23.60 16.88 30.46
C ASP A 54 -22.91 15.59 30.01
N LEU A 55 -21.95 15.08 30.79
CA LEU A 55 -21.36 13.74 30.59
C LEU A 55 -22.46 12.67 30.54
N LYS A 56 -23.42 12.72 31.48
CA LYS A 56 -24.56 11.80 31.49
C LYS A 56 -25.45 11.95 30.25
N LYS A 57 -25.84 13.17 29.89
CA LYS A 57 -26.70 13.44 28.72
C LYS A 57 -26.06 13.00 27.40
N MET A 58 -24.76 13.26 27.23
CA MET A 58 -24.02 12.90 26.01
C MET A 58 -23.59 11.42 25.97
N HIS A 59 -23.71 10.72 27.10
CA HIS A 59 -23.24 9.36 27.30
C HIS A 59 -21.76 9.16 26.92
N GLY A 60 -20.90 10.12 27.30
CA GLY A 60 -19.47 10.08 27.03
C GLY A 60 -18.85 11.47 26.85
N ILE A 61 -17.60 11.49 26.38
CA ILE A 61 -16.86 12.73 26.08
C ILE A 61 -16.44 12.77 24.62
N VAL A 62 -16.25 13.99 24.12
CA VAL A 62 -15.66 14.23 22.80
C VAL A 62 -14.16 13.91 22.87
N CYS A 63 -13.73 12.88 22.14
CA CYS A 63 -12.34 12.47 22.08
C CYS A 63 -11.90 12.06 20.69
N THR A 64 -10.73 12.53 20.27
CA THR A 64 -10.15 12.25 18.95
C THR A 64 -9.89 10.77 18.73
N CYS A 65 -9.72 9.96 19.77
CA CYS A 65 -9.59 8.51 19.62
C CYS A 65 -10.88 7.80 19.15
N ASN A 66 -12.00 8.53 19.01
CA ASN A 66 -13.27 8.03 18.51
C ASN A 66 -13.54 8.55 17.08
N ASP A 67 -14.25 7.78 16.25
CA ASP A 67 -14.46 8.04 14.82
C ASP A 67 -15.52 9.11 14.52
N ARG A 68 -15.84 9.97 15.49
CA ARG A 68 -16.84 11.05 15.36
C ARG A 68 -16.31 12.30 14.65
N PHE A 69 -15.09 12.25 14.14
CA PHE A 69 -14.42 13.35 13.47
C PHE A 69 -14.12 12.97 12.04
N SER A 70 -14.26 13.93 11.12
CA SER A 70 -13.51 13.83 9.88
C SER A 70 -12.01 13.85 10.19
N TYR A 71 -11.20 13.18 9.37
CA TYR A 71 -9.77 13.15 9.59
C TYR A 71 -9.12 14.56 9.64
N PRO A 72 -9.51 15.54 8.79
CA PRO A 72 -9.08 16.92 8.92
C PRO A 72 -9.44 17.58 10.25
N GLU A 73 -10.69 17.44 10.71
CA GLU A 73 -11.10 17.96 12.02
C GLU A 73 -10.29 17.33 13.16
N LYS A 74 -9.99 16.02 13.06
CA LYS A 74 -9.19 15.32 14.05
C LYS A 74 -7.78 15.92 14.18
N VAL A 75 -7.15 16.31 13.06
CA VAL A 75 -5.84 17.00 13.05
C VAL A 75 -5.95 18.35 13.76
N MET A 76 -6.90 19.20 13.34
CA MET A 76 -7.10 20.53 13.93
C MET A 76 -7.42 20.46 15.42
N TYR A 77 -8.37 19.61 15.82
CA TYR A 77 -8.75 19.40 17.21
C TYR A 77 -7.53 18.98 18.05
N THR A 78 -6.73 18.03 17.56
CA THR A 78 -5.55 17.54 18.27
C THR A 78 -4.50 18.64 18.44
N LEU A 79 -4.30 19.48 17.42
CA LEU A 79 -3.38 20.62 17.47
C LEU A 79 -3.85 21.66 18.51
N LEU A 80 -5.12 22.06 18.48
CA LEU A 80 -5.67 23.05 19.41
C LEU A 80 -5.62 22.56 20.86
N GLU A 81 -5.93 21.27 21.10
CA GLU A 81 -5.77 20.66 22.42
C GLU A 81 -4.31 20.58 22.86
N TYR A 82 -3.39 20.24 21.95
CA TYR A 82 -1.95 20.21 22.26
C TYR A 82 -1.45 21.59 22.70
N LEU A 83 -1.89 22.64 22.01
CA LEU A 83 -1.56 24.04 22.31
C LEU A 83 -2.37 24.62 23.47
N LYS A 84 -3.33 23.87 24.03
CA LYS A 84 -4.28 24.34 25.06
C LYS A 84 -5.05 25.59 24.65
N ILE A 85 -5.31 25.75 23.36
CA ILE A 85 -6.13 26.84 22.82
C ILE A 85 -7.59 26.52 23.12
N PRO A 86 -8.38 27.47 23.66
CA PRO A 86 -9.81 27.27 23.87
C PRO A 86 -10.59 27.39 22.54
N PHE A 87 -11.48 26.43 22.29
CA PHE A 87 -12.31 26.41 21.08
C PHE A 87 -13.67 25.73 21.30
N ILE A 88 -14.56 25.94 20.33
CA ILE A 88 -15.85 25.26 20.17
C ILE A 88 -15.77 24.45 18.87
N HIS A 89 -15.94 23.14 18.96
CA HIS A 89 -16.09 22.24 17.82
C HIS A 89 -17.56 22.19 17.39
N HIS A 90 -17.83 22.15 16.07
CA HIS A 90 -19.17 22.18 15.48
C HIS A 90 -20.00 23.37 15.97
N PHE A 91 -19.47 24.59 15.77
CA PHE A 91 -20.06 25.84 16.21
C PHE A 91 -21.36 26.17 15.45
N LYS A 92 -22.47 26.23 16.19
CA LYS A 92 -23.85 26.46 15.68
C LYS A 92 -24.49 27.68 16.34
N PRO A 93 -24.06 28.90 16.02
CA PRO A 93 -24.67 30.09 16.61
C PRO A 93 -26.11 30.27 16.14
N ASN A 94 -26.95 30.92 16.97
CA ASN A 94 -28.37 31.13 16.64
C ASN A 94 -28.55 31.85 15.29
N TRP A 95 -27.70 32.84 14.99
CA TRP A 95 -27.75 33.57 13.73
C TRP A 95 -27.49 32.68 12.49
N ALA A 96 -26.68 31.62 12.63
CA ALA A 96 -26.44 30.66 11.56
C ALA A 96 -27.65 29.76 11.27
N ASN A 97 -28.58 29.68 12.23
CA ASN A 97 -29.83 28.94 12.11
C ASN A 97 -30.99 29.81 11.61
N GLU A 98 -30.82 31.12 11.49
CA GLU A 98 -31.89 32.06 11.09
C GLU A 98 -31.79 32.47 9.61
N THR A 99 -30.70 32.10 8.94
CA THR A 99 -30.49 32.43 7.53
C THR A 99 -31.48 31.67 6.65
N THR A 100 -32.08 32.34 5.67
CA THR A 100 -32.96 31.72 4.67
C THR A 100 -32.34 31.86 3.28
N LEU A 101 -32.28 30.77 2.53
CA LEU A 101 -31.77 30.72 1.16
C LEU A 101 -32.84 30.07 0.28
N ASN A 102 -33.29 30.78 -0.76
CA ASN A 102 -34.36 30.34 -1.65
C ASN A 102 -35.63 29.87 -0.90
N GLY A 103 -36.05 30.63 0.12
CA GLY A 103 -37.22 30.31 0.94
C GLY A 103 -37.04 29.12 1.91
N LYS A 104 -35.85 28.52 1.97
CA LYS A 104 -35.53 27.43 2.91
C LYS A 104 -34.59 27.91 4.00
N ARG A 105 -34.97 27.67 5.26
CA ARG A 105 -34.14 27.91 6.43
C ARG A 105 -32.86 27.09 6.34
N GLN A 106 -31.73 27.78 6.35
CA GLN A 106 -30.40 27.19 6.41
C GLN A 106 -29.98 27.04 7.86
N ARG A 107 -29.18 25.99 8.12
CA ARG A 107 -28.55 25.75 9.41
C ARG A 107 -27.08 25.54 9.14
N TYR A 108 -26.30 26.60 9.23
CA TYR A 108 -24.85 26.48 9.08
C TYR A 108 -24.23 26.05 10.40
N GLU A 109 -23.30 25.10 10.28
CA GLU A 109 -22.46 24.59 11.35
C GLU A 109 -21.03 24.81 10.92
N TYR A 110 -20.24 25.50 11.73
CA TYR A 110 -18.83 25.75 11.43
C TYR A 110 -17.94 24.75 12.15
N ASP A 111 -16.86 24.28 11.52
CA ASP A 111 -16.07 23.17 12.08
C ASP A 111 -15.45 23.56 13.43
N PHE A 112 -14.84 24.75 13.49
CA PHE A 112 -14.27 25.30 14.71
C PHE A 112 -14.56 26.79 14.87
N LYS A 113 -14.85 27.20 16.09
CA LYS A 113 -14.69 28.58 16.56
C LYS A 113 -13.57 28.60 17.58
N ILE A 114 -12.47 29.29 17.29
CA ILE A 114 -11.40 29.53 18.24
C ILE A 114 -11.77 30.75 19.07
N GLU A 115 -11.71 30.61 20.39
CA GLU A 115 -11.95 31.72 21.32
C GLU A 115 -10.70 32.60 21.41
N LYS A 116 -10.90 33.90 21.62
CA LYS A 116 -9.80 34.86 21.78
C LYS A 116 -8.86 34.39 22.90
N ASN A 117 -7.57 34.33 22.58
CA ASN A 117 -6.52 33.93 23.51
C ASN A 117 -5.23 34.73 23.23
N GLU A 118 -4.14 34.40 23.92
CA GLU A 118 -2.85 35.08 23.78
C GLU A 118 -2.22 34.91 22.39
N LEU A 119 -2.47 33.78 21.73
CA LEU A 119 -1.87 33.45 20.43
C LEU A 119 -2.68 34.03 19.27
N MET A 120 -4.01 34.13 19.36
CA MET A 120 -4.82 34.55 18.23
C MET A 120 -6.17 35.19 18.63
N PRO A 121 -6.71 36.10 17.79
CA PRO A 121 -8.05 36.64 17.97
C PRO A 121 -9.12 35.55 17.81
N GLU A 122 -10.34 35.88 18.21
CA GLU A 122 -11.50 35.05 17.91
C GLU A 122 -11.65 34.85 16.39
N CYS A 123 -11.79 33.62 15.94
CA CYS A 123 -11.96 33.29 14.53
C CYS A 123 -12.76 32.00 14.31
N ILE A 124 -13.29 31.84 13.09
CA ILE A 124 -13.92 30.63 12.60
C ILE A 124 -12.96 29.92 11.65
N VAL A 125 -12.93 28.59 11.72
CA VAL A 125 -12.10 27.74 10.87
C VAL A 125 -12.94 26.62 10.26
N GLU A 126 -12.74 26.40 8.97
CA GLU A 126 -13.37 25.36 8.16
C GLU A 126 -12.30 24.44 7.55
N MET A 127 -12.49 23.13 7.67
CA MET A 127 -11.58 22.09 7.19
C MET A 127 -12.11 21.50 5.89
N GLN A 128 -11.80 22.15 4.77
CA GLN A 128 -12.42 21.86 3.48
C GLN A 128 -11.85 20.61 2.79
N GLY A 129 -12.65 19.55 2.67
CA GLY A 129 -12.25 18.29 2.02
C GLY A 129 -12.20 18.35 0.47
N SER A 130 -11.89 17.22 -0.16
CA SER A 130 -11.76 17.12 -1.62
C SER A 130 -13.04 17.38 -2.41
N GLN A 131 -14.20 17.29 -1.75
CA GLN A 131 -15.52 17.49 -2.35
C GLN A 131 -15.67 18.88 -2.98
N HIS A 132 -14.95 19.90 -2.47
CA HIS A 132 -14.95 21.25 -3.01
C HIS A 132 -14.16 21.44 -4.32
N PHE A 133 -13.34 20.47 -4.73
CA PHE A 133 -12.34 20.64 -5.79
C PHE A 133 -12.50 19.71 -6.99
N GLN A 134 -13.28 18.62 -6.86
CA GLN A 134 -13.45 17.63 -7.93
C GLN A 134 -14.93 17.25 -8.07
N ASN A 135 -15.38 16.99 -9.31
CA ASN A 135 -16.73 16.48 -9.62
C ASN A 135 -16.90 15.04 -9.09
N HIS A 136 -16.97 14.85 -7.77
CA HIS A 136 -17.27 13.56 -7.13
C HIS A 136 -18.63 13.55 -6.44
N GLY A 137 -19.50 14.50 -6.77
CA GLY A 137 -20.87 14.49 -6.28
C GLY A 137 -21.54 13.17 -6.67
N PHE A 138 -22.19 12.51 -5.70
CA PHE A 138 -23.21 11.50 -5.96
C PHE A 138 -24.44 12.14 -6.63
N THR A 139 -24.25 13.04 -7.60
CA THR A 139 -25.32 13.75 -8.33
C THR A 139 -26.29 12.75 -8.95
N TRP A 140 -25.79 11.59 -9.40
CA TRP A 140 -26.59 10.47 -9.87
C TRP A 140 -27.50 9.83 -8.80
N ARG A 141 -27.21 10.03 -7.50
CA ARG A 141 -28.09 9.70 -6.35
C ARG A 141 -28.72 10.93 -5.70
N GLY A 142 -28.73 12.09 -6.36
CA GLY A 142 -29.31 13.33 -5.84
C GLY A 142 -28.41 14.12 -4.87
N GLY A 143 -27.10 13.84 -4.84
CA GLY A 143 -26.11 14.68 -4.17
C GLY A 143 -25.96 16.05 -4.83
N ARG A 144 -25.45 17.03 -4.08
CA ARG A 144 -25.22 18.40 -4.57
C ARG A 144 -24.15 18.39 -5.68
N SER A 145 -24.34 19.26 -6.66
CA SER A 145 -23.33 19.55 -7.67
C SER A 145 -22.20 20.42 -7.10
N LEU A 146 -21.03 20.40 -7.75
CA LEU A 146 -19.89 21.24 -7.38
C LEU A 146 -20.26 22.73 -7.30
N LYS A 147 -21.10 23.22 -8.22
CA LYS A 147 -21.58 24.60 -8.21
C LYS A 147 -22.47 24.91 -7.01
N GLU A 148 -23.31 23.96 -6.60
CA GLU A 148 -24.16 24.10 -5.42
C GLU A 148 -23.35 24.05 -4.13
N GLU A 149 -22.32 23.20 -4.05
CA GLU A 149 -21.39 23.18 -2.91
C GLU A 149 -20.65 24.51 -2.79
N GLN A 150 -20.02 25.00 -3.87
CA GLN A 150 -19.36 26.30 -3.90
C GLN A 150 -20.31 27.45 -3.58
N PHE A 151 -21.56 27.39 -4.03
CA PHE A 151 -22.56 28.39 -3.69
C PHE A 151 -22.89 28.35 -2.20
N ASN A 152 -23.14 27.17 -1.62
CA ASN A 152 -23.44 27.02 -0.21
C ASN A 152 -22.27 27.47 0.68
N ASP A 153 -21.03 27.13 0.32
CA ASP A 153 -19.83 27.59 1.05
C ASP A 153 -19.71 29.11 1.03
N ASN A 154 -19.96 29.73 -0.13
CA ASN A 154 -19.97 31.18 -0.25
C ASN A 154 -21.07 31.83 0.59
N GLN A 155 -22.27 31.23 0.67
CA GLN A 155 -23.35 31.71 1.53
C GLN A 155 -23.01 31.53 3.02
N LYS A 156 -22.39 30.42 3.38
CA LYS A 156 -21.91 30.13 4.75
C LYS A 156 -20.84 31.14 5.19
N LYS A 157 -19.90 31.48 4.31
CA LYS A 157 -18.88 32.53 4.52
C LYS A 157 -19.52 33.91 4.68
N LYS A 158 -20.42 34.30 3.76
CA LYS A 158 -21.17 35.57 3.86
C LYS A 158 -21.98 35.68 5.15
N CYS A 159 -22.60 34.57 5.58
CA CYS A 159 -23.34 34.52 6.84
C CYS A 159 -22.43 34.88 8.02
N ALA A 160 -21.21 34.34 8.08
CA ALA A 160 -20.24 34.72 9.10
C ALA A 160 -19.86 36.22 9.01
N TYR A 161 -19.66 36.74 7.79
CA TYR A 161 -19.28 38.16 7.61
C TYR A 161 -20.35 39.14 8.08
N ASN A 162 -21.61 38.83 7.84
CA ASN A 162 -22.72 39.63 8.32
C ASN A 162 -22.82 39.67 9.86
N HIS A 163 -22.11 38.78 10.57
CA HIS A 163 -22.10 38.68 12.02
C HIS A 163 -20.73 38.99 12.64
N GLY A 164 -19.94 39.83 11.97
CA GLY A 164 -18.73 40.45 12.55
C GLY A 164 -17.42 39.74 12.24
N TYR A 165 -17.43 38.67 11.44
CA TYR A 165 -16.23 38.03 10.93
C TYR A 165 -15.76 38.69 9.62
N SER A 166 -14.52 38.44 9.23
CA SER A 166 -13.87 39.00 8.03
C SER A 166 -12.82 38.03 7.48
N GLU A 167 -12.15 38.39 6.38
CA GLU A 167 -11.05 37.57 5.81
C GLU A 167 -9.92 37.30 6.82
N ASN A 168 -9.78 38.12 7.87
CA ASN A 168 -8.77 37.95 8.92
C ASN A 168 -9.28 37.17 10.14
N SER A 169 -10.52 36.69 10.12
CA SER A 169 -11.16 35.94 11.23
C SER A 169 -12.04 34.79 10.76
N TYR A 170 -12.06 34.50 9.46
CA TYR A 170 -12.71 33.34 8.86
C TYR A 170 -11.72 32.64 7.95
N PHE A 171 -11.28 31.44 8.34
CA PHE A 171 -10.23 30.72 7.64
C PHE A 171 -10.76 29.40 7.07
N GLN A 172 -10.45 29.16 5.79
CA GLN A 172 -10.71 27.89 5.14
C GLN A 172 -9.38 27.18 4.91
N ILE A 173 -9.22 26.01 5.49
CA ILE A 173 -8.01 25.19 5.37
C ILE A 173 -8.25 24.14 4.31
N ASP A 174 -7.41 24.14 3.28
CA ASP A 174 -7.43 23.12 2.24
C ASP A 174 -7.04 21.75 2.83
N CYS A 175 -7.97 20.82 2.80
CA CYS A 175 -7.82 19.45 3.26
C CYS A 175 -8.17 18.44 2.15
N GLN A 176 -7.94 18.81 0.88
CA GLN A 176 -8.21 17.96 -0.27
C GLN A 176 -7.56 16.57 -0.14
N LYS A 177 -6.36 16.49 0.43
CA LYS A 177 -5.70 15.22 0.75
C LYS A 177 -5.86 14.92 2.24
N SER A 178 -6.55 13.83 2.57
CA SER A 178 -6.74 13.37 3.94
C SER A 178 -5.49 12.67 4.50
N THR A 179 -4.32 13.32 4.43
CA THR A 179 -3.07 12.86 5.03
C THR A 179 -2.59 13.87 6.07
N PHE A 180 -2.02 13.37 7.16
CA PHE A 180 -1.56 14.22 8.28
C PHE A 180 -0.63 15.33 7.80
N ASP A 181 0.40 14.97 7.03
CA ASP A 181 1.44 15.90 6.57
C ASP A 181 0.88 17.02 5.69
N TYR A 182 -0.11 16.71 4.85
CA TYR A 182 -0.73 17.70 3.98
C TYR A 182 -1.57 18.69 4.79
N ILE A 183 -2.45 18.17 5.65
CA ILE A 183 -3.36 18.99 6.45
C ILE A 183 -2.56 19.87 7.42
N ILE A 184 -1.60 19.29 8.15
CA ILE A 184 -0.81 20.06 9.11
C ILE A 184 0.02 21.15 8.42
N SER A 185 0.60 20.86 7.26
CA SER A 185 1.36 21.87 6.50
C SER A 185 0.46 23.03 6.09
N ASN A 186 -0.75 22.75 5.61
CA ASN A 186 -1.70 23.79 5.20
C ASN A 186 -2.19 24.63 6.39
N ILE A 187 -2.43 24.00 7.56
CA ILE A 187 -2.74 24.75 8.79
C ILE A 187 -1.59 25.69 9.13
N LEU A 188 -0.36 25.16 9.21
CA LEU A 188 0.82 25.91 9.67
C LEU A 188 1.27 26.99 8.67
N SER A 189 0.97 26.83 7.38
CA SER A 189 1.22 27.87 6.37
C SER A 189 0.14 28.95 6.31
N SER A 190 -1.03 28.72 6.93
CA SER A 190 -2.14 29.67 6.89
C SER A 190 -1.99 30.79 7.94
N GLN A 191 -2.77 31.86 7.79
CA GLN A 191 -2.75 32.99 8.72
C GLN A 191 -3.13 32.61 10.15
N ILE A 192 -3.82 31.48 10.36
CA ILE A 192 -4.19 31.01 11.69
C ILE A 192 -2.97 30.70 12.57
N ALA A 193 -1.88 30.26 11.94
CA ALA A 193 -0.68 29.80 12.62
C ALA A 193 0.41 30.88 12.70
N LYS A 194 0.11 32.13 12.29
CA LYS A 194 1.09 33.22 12.22
C LYS A 194 1.83 33.46 13.54
N ASN A 195 1.15 33.25 14.66
CA ASN A 195 1.68 33.43 16.01
C ASN A 195 2.04 32.09 16.70
N ILE A 196 1.96 30.96 15.98
CA ILE A 196 2.37 29.65 16.50
C ILE A 196 3.86 29.47 16.20
N HIS A 197 4.68 29.38 17.25
CA HIS A 197 6.11 29.13 17.11
C HIS A 197 6.37 27.67 16.71
N LEU A 198 6.64 27.44 15.42
CA LEU A 198 6.80 26.09 14.84
C LEU A 198 7.93 25.27 15.48
N GLY A 199 8.99 25.93 15.98
CA GLY A 199 10.15 25.26 16.57
C GLY A 199 9.86 24.53 17.88
N GLU A 200 8.72 24.81 18.54
CA GLU A 200 8.32 24.20 19.81
C GLU A 200 7.25 23.11 19.64
N LEU A 201 6.78 22.87 18.41
CA LEU A 201 5.76 21.87 18.13
C LEU A 201 6.36 20.48 18.01
N ASP A 202 6.00 19.58 18.93
CA ASP A 202 6.22 18.14 18.75
C ASP A 202 5.18 17.57 17.78
N ILE A 203 5.51 17.68 16.48
CA ILE A 203 4.69 17.14 15.39
C ILE A 203 4.52 15.62 15.52
N GLY A 204 5.50 14.90 16.09
CA GLY A 204 5.42 13.46 16.32
C GLY A 204 4.33 13.12 17.34
N ALA A 205 4.28 13.87 18.45
CA ALA A 205 3.23 13.72 19.47
C ALA A 205 1.84 14.03 18.90
N ILE A 206 1.68 15.13 18.14
CA ILE A 206 0.41 15.51 17.50
C ILE A 206 -0.03 14.41 16.52
N ARG A 207 0.89 13.93 15.68
CA ARG A 207 0.66 12.84 14.72
C ARG A 207 0.19 11.57 15.40
N SER A 208 0.89 11.13 16.44
CA SER A 208 0.56 9.91 17.17
C SER A 208 -0.85 9.95 17.77
N LYS A 209 -1.28 11.11 18.29
CA LYS A 209 -2.64 11.33 18.84
C LYS A 209 -3.72 11.41 17.76
N THR A 210 -3.35 11.71 16.52
CA THR A 210 -4.28 11.78 15.39
C THR A 210 -4.56 10.39 14.79
N PHE A 211 -3.72 9.40 15.05
CA PHE A 211 -3.98 8.05 14.56
C PHE A 211 -5.05 7.33 15.39
N ASP A 212 -5.78 6.42 14.75
CA ASP A 212 -6.90 5.71 15.38
C ASP A 212 -6.41 4.59 16.30
N ASN A 213 -7.20 4.23 17.30
CA ASN A 213 -6.88 3.12 18.20
C ASN A 213 -6.68 1.80 17.45
N LEU A 214 -7.43 1.58 16.36
CA LEU A 214 -7.26 0.41 15.50
C LEU A 214 -5.88 0.40 14.82
N ASN A 215 -5.37 1.56 14.39
CA ASN A 215 -4.02 1.68 13.83
C ASN A 215 -2.97 1.18 14.83
N LYS A 216 -3.09 1.58 16.10
CA LYS A 216 -2.19 1.14 17.16
C LYS A 216 -2.29 -0.37 17.41
N LYS A 217 -3.51 -0.91 17.50
CA LYS A 217 -3.75 -2.36 17.64
C LYS A 217 -3.14 -3.17 16.50
N VAL A 218 -3.23 -2.68 15.27
CA VAL A 218 -2.60 -3.30 14.08
C VAL A 218 -1.07 -3.30 14.21
N CYS A 219 -0.48 -2.22 14.68
CA CYS A 219 0.97 -2.13 14.90
C CYS A 219 1.43 -3.08 16.01
N ASP A 220 0.70 -3.12 17.13
CA ASP A 220 0.99 -4.01 18.25
C ASP A 220 0.87 -5.49 17.86
N PHE A 221 -0.13 -5.83 17.04
CA PHE A 221 -0.29 -7.16 16.47
C PHE A 221 0.88 -7.51 15.53
N TYR A 222 1.25 -6.61 14.63
CA TYR A 222 2.38 -6.82 13.73
C TYR A 222 3.70 -7.03 14.48
N ASN A 223 3.95 -6.30 15.57
CA ASN A 223 5.17 -6.49 16.37
C ASN A 223 5.28 -7.90 16.95
N LYS A 224 4.14 -8.55 17.26
CA LYS A 224 4.08 -9.95 17.73
C LYS A 224 4.14 -10.97 16.59
N HIS A 225 3.78 -10.55 15.37
CA HIS A 225 3.63 -11.41 14.20
C HIS A 225 4.38 -10.87 12.99
N GLN A 226 5.66 -10.54 13.15
CA GLN A 226 6.45 -9.87 12.10
C GLN A 226 6.55 -10.66 10.79
N SER A 227 6.33 -11.97 10.80
CA SER A 227 6.32 -12.82 9.60
C SER A 227 5.04 -12.72 8.76
N MET A 228 3.99 -12.06 9.27
CA MET A 228 2.74 -11.87 8.55
C MET A 228 2.86 -10.71 7.55
N THR A 229 2.19 -10.88 6.42
CA THR A 229 2.00 -9.88 5.38
C THR A 229 0.90 -8.90 5.80
N ALA A 230 0.87 -7.72 5.16
CA ALA A 230 -0.21 -6.77 5.39
C ALA A 230 -1.59 -7.33 5.00
N TYR A 231 -1.65 -8.26 4.04
CA TYR A 231 -2.87 -8.96 3.66
C TYR A 231 -3.38 -9.87 4.80
N GLU A 232 -2.52 -10.72 5.36
CA GLU A 232 -2.89 -11.61 6.46
C GLU A 232 -3.32 -10.81 7.72
N ILE A 233 -2.69 -9.65 7.95
CA ILE A 233 -3.09 -8.72 9.02
C ILE A 233 -4.46 -8.09 8.72
N ALA A 234 -4.71 -7.71 7.46
CA ALA A 234 -5.97 -7.13 7.04
C ALA A 234 -7.14 -8.11 7.23
N GLU A 235 -6.95 -9.38 6.87
CA GLU A 235 -7.91 -10.47 7.13
C GLU A 235 -8.20 -10.62 8.63
N HIS A 236 -7.17 -10.62 9.48
CA HIS A 236 -7.32 -10.75 10.94
C HIS A 236 -8.17 -9.62 11.55
N PHE A 237 -8.01 -8.38 11.07
CA PHE A 237 -8.74 -7.22 11.58
C PHE A 237 -10.01 -6.90 10.80
N HIS A 238 -10.35 -7.68 9.77
CA HIS A 238 -11.45 -7.43 8.84
C HIS A 238 -11.44 -6.00 8.24
N ILE A 239 -10.25 -5.57 7.81
CA ILE A 239 -10.02 -4.27 7.16
C ILE A 239 -9.47 -4.47 5.74
N GLY A 240 -9.46 -3.41 4.94
CA GLY A 240 -8.79 -3.45 3.63
C GLY A 240 -7.27 -3.62 3.77
N ASP A 241 -6.67 -4.35 2.84
CA ASP A 241 -5.22 -4.53 2.68
C ASP A 241 -4.46 -3.19 2.66
N TRP A 242 -4.96 -2.21 1.90
CA TRP A 242 -4.43 -0.85 1.84
C TRP A 242 -4.54 -0.12 3.17
N THR A 243 -5.59 -0.40 3.95
CA THR A 243 -5.76 0.17 5.30
C THR A 243 -4.73 -0.40 6.25
N ALA A 244 -4.51 -1.71 6.26
CA ALA A 244 -3.46 -2.34 7.06
C ALA A 244 -2.08 -1.81 6.69
N LEU A 245 -1.76 -1.72 5.39
CA LEU A 245 -0.51 -1.12 4.90
C LEU A 245 -0.33 0.33 5.37
N ARG A 246 -1.38 1.15 5.25
CA ARG A 246 -1.36 2.53 5.73
C ARG A 246 -1.11 2.60 7.23
N TYR A 247 -1.77 1.72 8.00
CA TYR A 247 -1.61 1.70 9.45
C TYR A 247 -0.20 1.34 9.91
N LEU A 248 0.44 0.37 9.24
CA LEU A 248 1.83 -0.01 9.51
C LEU A 248 2.82 1.11 9.13
N LYS A 249 2.58 1.81 8.02
CA LYS A 249 3.38 3.00 7.64
C LYS A 249 3.23 4.13 8.64
N ASN A 250 1.99 4.42 9.05
CA ASN A 250 1.67 5.40 10.07
C ASN A 250 2.39 5.06 11.38
N GLY A 251 2.25 3.82 11.86
CA GLY A 251 2.90 3.35 13.09
C GLY A 251 4.41 3.45 13.03
N THR A 252 5.01 3.14 11.88
CA THR A 252 6.46 3.30 11.68
C THR A 252 6.89 4.76 11.81
N SER A 253 6.10 5.70 11.29
CA SER A 253 6.40 7.14 11.38
C SER A 253 6.36 7.72 12.80
N VAL A 254 5.73 7.02 13.75
CA VAL A 254 5.63 7.43 15.16
C VAL A 254 6.29 6.42 16.12
N GLY A 255 7.06 5.47 15.60
CA GLY A 255 7.81 4.49 16.39
C GLY A 255 6.97 3.39 17.05
N TRP A 256 5.73 3.15 16.62
CA TRP A 256 4.90 2.06 17.14
C TRP A 256 5.27 0.69 16.57
N CYS A 257 5.84 0.64 15.37
CA CYS A 257 6.34 -0.60 14.76
C CYS A 257 7.47 -0.30 13.79
N SER A 258 8.11 -1.34 13.25
CA SER A 258 9.11 -1.22 12.17
C SER A 258 8.65 -2.01 10.94
N TYR A 259 7.91 -1.35 10.04
CA TYR A 259 7.43 -1.94 8.79
C TYR A 259 8.23 -1.44 7.59
N ASP A 260 8.87 -2.38 6.87
CA ASP A 260 9.56 -2.12 5.61
C ASP A 260 8.86 -2.88 4.46
N PRO A 261 8.13 -2.19 3.57
CA PRO A 261 7.43 -2.82 2.46
C PRO A 261 8.37 -3.59 1.52
N LYS A 262 9.60 -3.12 1.31
CA LYS A 262 10.54 -3.75 0.38
C LYS A 262 11.02 -5.09 0.92
N LYS A 263 11.43 -5.11 2.18
CA LYS A 263 11.81 -6.37 2.86
C LYS A 263 10.67 -7.38 2.86
N LYS A 264 9.42 -6.94 3.06
CA LYS A 264 8.26 -7.84 3.07
C LYS A 264 7.93 -8.43 1.71
N ILE A 265 8.14 -7.68 0.63
CA ILE A 265 8.01 -8.23 -0.73
C ILE A 265 9.07 -9.31 -0.96
N GLU A 266 10.32 -9.08 -0.53
CA GLU A 266 11.39 -10.08 -0.64
C GLU A 266 11.11 -11.34 0.19
N ASP A 267 10.65 -11.18 1.43
CA ASP A 267 10.25 -12.29 2.30
C ASP A 267 9.06 -13.08 1.74
N GLY A 268 8.06 -12.38 1.19
CA GLY A 268 6.89 -12.99 0.55
C GLY A 268 7.25 -13.77 -0.71
N GLN A 269 8.12 -13.21 -1.56
CA GLN A 269 8.65 -13.92 -2.74
C GLN A 269 9.43 -15.17 -2.35
N ARG A 270 10.20 -15.14 -1.25
CA ARG A 270 10.89 -16.31 -0.71
C ARG A 270 9.93 -17.39 -0.21
N LYS A 271 8.84 -17.02 0.48
CA LYS A 271 7.84 -17.99 0.99
C LYS A 271 7.14 -18.77 -0.13
N HIS A 272 6.88 -18.15 -1.28
CA HIS A 272 6.19 -18.79 -2.42
C HIS A 272 7.14 -19.34 -3.49
N ALA A 273 8.45 -19.21 -3.31
CA ALA A 273 9.44 -19.73 -4.24
C ALA A 273 9.41 -21.27 -4.21
N LYS A 274 9.05 -21.89 -5.34
CA LYS A 274 9.23 -23.34 -5.50
C LYS A 274 10.72 -23.66 -5.46
N THR A 275 11.08 -24.64 -4.63
CA THR A 275 12.43 -25.19 -4.59
C THR A 275 12.83 -25.70 -5.97
N ILE A 276 14.06 -25.38 -6.39
CA ILE A 276 14.66 -25.88 -7.63
C ILE A 276 15.83 -26.77 -7.24
N TYR A 277 15.87 -27.97 -7.80
CA TYR A 277 17.00 -28.87 -7.72
C TYR A 277 17.84 -28.72 -8.99
N VAL A 278 19.16 -28.62 -8.80
CA VAL A 278 20.14 -28.39 -9.85
C VAL A 278 20.99 -29.64 -9.99
N TYR A 279 21.08 -30.14 -11.21
CA TYR A 279 21.95 -31.23 -11.60
C TYR A 279 22.92 -30.74 -12.68
N SER A 280 24.09 -31.33 -12.81
CA SER A 280 24.90 -31.20 -14.02
C SER A 280 24.25 -31.96 -15.18
N ASP A 281 24.66 -31.69 -16.41
CA ASP A 281 24.05 -32.29 -17.61
C ASP A 281 24.40 -33.76 -17.85
N ASP A 282 25.35 -34.31 -17.10
CA ASP A 282 25.63 -35.74 -16.90
C ASP A 282 24.79 -36.36 -15.76
N GLY A 283 24.00 -35.57 -15.06
CA GLY A 283 23.00 -36.01 -14.08
C GLY A 283 23.48 -36.06 -12.62
N VAL A 284 24.65 -35.50 -12.30
CA VAL A 284 25.13 -35.43 -10.91
C VAL A 284 24.39 -34.31 -10.16
N TYR A 285 23.91 -34.60 -8.96
CA TYR A 285 23.27 -33.59 -8.10
C TYR A 285 24.28 -32.51 -7.67
N VAL A 286 23.88 -31.24 -7.78
CA VAL A 286 24.72 -30.08 -7.48
C VAL A 286 24.20 -29.30 -6.28
N ALA A 287 22.93 -28.90 -6.30
CA ALA A 287 22.38 -28.02 -5.28
C ALA A 287 20.85 -28.04 -5.22
N GLU A 288 20.32 -27.62 -4.08
CA GLU A 288 18.92 -27.27 -3.87
C GLU A 288 18.85 -25.77 -3.55
N VAL A 289 17.99 -25.03 -4.26
CA VAL A 289 17.92 -23.57 -4.15
C VAL A 289 16.48 -23.05 -4.06
N PRO A 290 16.22 -22.01 -3.26
CA PRO A 290 14.88 -21.45 -3.08
C PRO A 290 14.50 -20.53 -4.25
N GLY A 291 14.01 -21.13 -5.33
CA GLY A 291 13.43 -20.43 -6.48
C GLY A 291 14.42 -19.82 -7.47
N ILE A 292 13.86 -19.34 -8.58
CA ILE A 292 14.61 -18.96 -9.77
C ILE A 292 15.45 -17.69 -9.58
N ILE A 293 14.90 -16.69 -8.88
CA ILE A 293 15.57 -15.40 -8.63
C ILE A 293 16.82 -15.61 -7.76
N TYR A 294 16.71 -16.49 -6.75
CA TYR A 294 17.86 -16.83 -5.91
C TYR A 294 18.94 -17.52 -6.75
N LEU A 295 18.55 -18.48 -7.58
CA LEU A 295 19.48 -19.22 -8.44
C LEU A 295 20.22 -18.28 -9.40
N GLU A 296 19.54 -17.38 -10.10
CA GLU A 296 20.17 -16.40 -10.99
C GLU A 296 21.16 -15.49 -10.26
N ARG A 297 20.76 -14.90 -9.12
CA ARG A 297 21.61 -13.97 -8.36
C ARG A 297 22.87 -14.63 -7.79
N ASN A 298 22.78 -15.91 -7.42
CA ASN A 298 23.86 -16.62 -6.77
C ASN A 298 24.61 -17.59 -7.71
N SER A 299 24.19 -17.71 -8.98
CA SER A 299 24.74 -18.72 -9.89
C SER A 299 26.25 -18.60 -10.10
N LYS A 300 26.79 -17.37 -10.06
CA LYS A 300 28.22 -17.15 -10.25
C LYS A 300 29.05 -17.77 -9.11
N VAL A 301 28.52 -17.76 -7.90
CA VAL A 301 29.14 -18.37 -6.72
C VAL A 301 28.83 -19.87 -6.67
N LEU A 302 27.57 -20.24 -6.86
CA LEU A 302 27.09 -21.63 -6.72
C LEU A 302 27.57 -22.56 -7.85
N LEU A 303 27.61 -22.05 -9.08
CA LEU A 303 27.77 -22.86 -10.30
C LEU A 303 28.93 -22.37 -11.20
N ASN A 304 29.74 -21.42 -10.68
CA ASN A 304 30.83 -20.74 -11.38
C ASN A 304 30.44 -20.09 -12.73
N CYS A 305 29.14 -19.88 -12.99
CA CYS A 305 28.65 -19.31 -14.23
C CYS A 305 27.49 -18.33 -13.98
N THR A 306 27.33 -17.33 -14.84
CA THR A 306 26.19 -16.41 -14.76
C THR A 306 24.99 -17.02 -15.48
N LEU A 307 23.89 -17.29 -14.78
CA LEU A 307 22.64 -17.75 -15.38
C LEU A 307 21.70 -16.56 -15.61
N ASN A 308 20.64 -16.77 -16.39
CA ASN A 308 19.53 -15.83 -16.49
C ASN A 308 18.20 -16.58 -16.31
N ASN A 309 17.20 -15.89 -15.75
CA ASN A 309 15.91 -16.51 -15.45
C ASN A 309 15.20 -17.08 -16.67
N ALA A 310 15.28 -16.42 -17.83
CA ALA A 310 14.58 -16.86 -19.04
C ALA A 310 15.07 -18.24 -19.52
N ALA A 311 16.39 -18.47 -19.54
CA ALA A 311 16.98 -19.73 -19.96
C ALA A 311 16.79 -20.83 -18.90
N ILE A 312 16.79 -20.49 -17.61
CA ILE A 312 16.43 -21.43 -16.54
C ILE A 312 14.98 -21.90 -16.72
N LEU A 313 14.05 -20.99 -17.02
CA LEU A 313 12.64 -21.32 -17.27
C LEU A 313 12.45 -22.26 -18.47
N GLN A 314 13.21 -22.06 -19.55
CA GLN A 314 13.15 -22.95 -20.72
C GLN A 314 13.51 -24.40 -20.35
N VAL A 315 14.46 -24.59 -19.44
CA VAL A 315 14.83 -25.92 -18.96
C VAL A 315 13.75 -26.50 -18.03
N LEU A 316 13.25 -25.70 -17.08
CA LEU A 316 12.15 -26.10 -16.18
C LEU A 316 10.86 -26.45 -16.92
N ARG A 317 10.64 -25.90 -18.12
CA ARG A 317 9.49 -26.19 -19.00
C ARG A 317 9.76 -27.28 -20.03
N HIS A 318 10.96 -27.87 -20.01
CA HIS A 318 11.41 -28.87 -20.99
C HIS A 318 11.45 -28.37 -22.44
N GLU A 319 11.49 -27.06 -22.64
CA GLU A 319 11.75 -26.44 -23.95
C GLU A 319 13.23 -26.59 -24.34
N ARG A 320 14.11 -26.82 -23.35
CA ARG A 320 15.55 -27.03 -23.49
C ARG A 320 16.01 -28.11 -22.51
N PHE A 321 16.94 -28.97 -22.91
CA PHE A 321 17.46 -30.03 -22.03
C PHE A 321 18.31 -29.51 -20.87
N SER A 322 19.33 -28.69 -21.17
CA SER A 322 20.24 -28.13 -20.17
C SER A 322 20.68 -26.73 -20.55
N TYR A 323 21.02 -25.88 -19.58
CA TYR A 323 21.56 -24.54 -19.79
C TYR A 323 22.87 -24.37 -19.04
N LYS A 324 23.94 -24.02 -19.77
CA LYS A 324 25.31 -23.94 -19.25
C LYS A 324 25.75 -25.20 -18.49
N ASN A 325 25.42 -26.36 -19.05
CA ASN A 325 25.74 -27.69 -18.51
C ASN A 325 25.00 -28.03 -17.20
N TYR A 326 23.89 -27.35 -16.92
CA TYR A 326 23.03 -27.65 -15.77
C TYR A 326 21.58 -27.93 -16.19
N ILE A 327 20.94 -28.82 -15.45
CA ILE A 327 19.52 -29.19 -15.54
C ILE A 327 18.83 -28.65 -14.28
N PHE A 328 17.62 -28.12 -14.45
CA PHE A 328 16.82 -27.55 -13.37
C PHE A 328 15.47 -28.26 -13.32
N THR A 329 15.04 -28.67 -12.12
CA THR A 329 13.77 -29.37 -11.90
C THR A 329 13.10 -28.90 -10.60
N TYR A 330 11.77 -29.03 -10.54
CA TYR A 330 11.01 -28.80 -9.30
C TYR A 330 10.86 -30.07 -8.45
N GLU A 331 11.19 -31.24 -9.01
CA GLU A 331 11.09 -32.54 -8.34
C GLU A 331 12.48 -33.11 -8.10
N LYS A 332 12.73 -33.53 -6.86
CA LYS A 332 14.01 -34.13 -6.49
C LYS A 332 14.19 -35.47 -7.21
N ASP A 333 15.38 -35.69 -7.72
CA ASP A 333 15.84 -36.91 -8.39
C ASP A 333 15.12 -37.23 -9.71
N VAL A 334 14.45 -36.23 -10.29
CA VAL A 334 13.81 -36.31 -11.60
C VAL A 334 14.65 -35.55 -12.62
N ILE A 335 15.35 -36.30 -13.49
CA ILE A 335 16.11 -35.75 -14.62
C ILE A 335 15.39 -36.12 -15.92
N HIS A 336 14.89 -35.12 -16.64
CA HIS A 336 14.25 -35.34 -17.93
C HIS A 336 15.28 -35.77 -18.96
N LYS A 337 14.97 -36.78 -19.79
CA LYS A 337 15.86 -37.25 -20.85
C LYS A 337 15.91 -36.27 -22.03
N LYS A 338 17.05 -36.19 -22.74
CA LYS A 338 17.24 -35.33 -23.94
C LYS A 338 16.15 -35.50 -24.99
N GLU A 339 15.69 -36.73 -25.17
CA GLU A 339 14.63 -37.13 -26.12
C GLU A 339 13.24 -36.55 -25.81
N ASN A 340 13.01 -36.09 -24.58
CA ASN A 340 11.72 -35.55 -24.13
C ASN A 340 11.63 -34.01 -24.20
N CYS A 341 12.71 -33.33 -24.61
CA CYS A 341 12.70 -31.88 -24.80
C CYS A 341 12.33 -31.53 -26.24
N GLY A 342 11.58 -30.43 -26.45
CA GLY A 342 11.05 -30.04 -27.76
C GLY A 342 12.08 -30.13 -28.89
N THR A 343 11.69 -30.70 -30.04
CA THR A 343 12.57 -30.96 -31.18
C THR A 343 13.28 -29.67 -31.61
N VAL A 344 14.62 -29.68 -31.62
CA VAL A 344 15.42 -28.59 -32.20
C VAL A 344 14.93 -28.38 -33.62
N LYS A 345 14.44 -27.18 -33.95
CA LYS A 345 13.99 -26.87 -35.32
C LYS A 345 15.15 -27.19 -36.28
N ARG A 346 14.91 -28.10 -37.24
CA ARG A 346 15.91 -28.60 -38.20
C ARG A 346 16.67 -27.48 -38.96
N GLN A 347 16.13 -26.27 -39.02
CA GLN A 347 16.77 -25.06 -39.55
C GLN A 347 18.00 -24.57 -38.75
N ASN A 348 18.22 -25.08 -37.53
CA ASN A 348 19.35 -24.76 -36.66
C ASN A 348 20.33 -25.94 -36.50
N CYS A 349 20.10 -27.05 -37.22
CA CYS A 349 20.95 -28.24 -37.12
C CYS A 349 22.13 -28.14 -38.10
N LYS A 350 23.29 -28.64 -37.69
CA LYS A 350 24.50 -28.74 -38.52
C LYS A 350 24.21 -29.52 -39.81
N VAL A 351 24.76 -29.05 -40.94
CA VAL A 351 24.58 -29.69 -42.26
C VAL A 351 25.90 -29.88 -42.99
N TYR A 352 25.98 -30.96 -43.77
CA TYR A 352 27.08 -31.23 -44.69
C TYR A 352 26.64 -30.92 -46.12
N CYS A 353 27.50 -30.23 -46.87
CA CYS A 353 27.43 -30.13 -48.33
C CYS A 353 28.29 -31.24 -48.92
N LEU A 354 27.72 -32.06 -49.79
CA LEU A 354 28.31 -33.28 -50.32
C LEU A 354 28.41 -33.21 -51.85
N ASP A 355 29.41 -33.89 -52.42
CA ASP A 355 29.46 -34.16 -53.86
C ASP A 355 28.54 -35.32 -54.27
N LYS A 356 28.53 -35.66 -55.56
CA LYS A 356 27.68 -36.73 -56.10
C LYS A 356 28.09 -38.13 -55.62
N ASP A 357 29.31 -38.28 -55.14
CA ASP A 357 29.86 -39.52 -54.60
C ASP A 357 29.73 -39.58 -53.07
N MET A 358 28.89 -38.71 -52.49
CA MET A 358 28.59 -38.60 -51.04
C MET A 358 29.80 -38.21 -50.18
N LYS A 359 30.83 -37.60 -50.78
CA LYS A 359 31.98 -37.08 -50.03
C LYS A 359 31.69 -35.68 -49.51
N ILE A 360 32.06 -35.42 -48.26
CA ILE A 360 31.90 -34.09 -47.64
C ILE A 360 32.82 -33.09 -48.34
N ILE A 361 32.20 -32.04 -48.91
CA ILE A 361 32.89 -30.87 -49.47
C ILE A 361 33.10 -29.84 -48.37
N GLU A 362 32.03 -29.51 -47.64
CA GLU A 362 32.08 -28.50 -46.58
C GLU A 362 31.01 -28.72 -45.51
N THR A 363 31.24 -28.17 -44.33
CA THR A 363 30.39 -28.30 -43.14
C THR A 363 29.90 -26.94 -42.66
N TYR A 364 28.62 -26.83 -42.37
CA TYR A 364 28.01 -25.59 -41.88
C TYR A 364 27.28 -25.79 -40.57
N PHE A 365 27.29 -24.76 -39.71
CA PHE A 365 26.65 -24.81 -38.39
C PHE A 365 25.12 -24.90 -38.49
N SER A 366 24.53 -24.42 -39.58
CA SER A 366 23.10 -24.55 -39.89
C SER A 366 22.81 -24.29 -41.38
N PRO A 367 21.61 -24.66 -41.90
CA PRO A 367 21.15 -24.26 -43.22
C PRO A 367 21.19 -22.75 -43.47
N LEU A 368 20.97 -21.93 -42.43
CA LEU A 368 21.07 -20.46 -42.50
C LEU A 368 22.53 -19.98 -42.62
N ASP A 369 23.46 -20.64 -41.92
CA ASP A 369 24.90 -20.38 -42.09
C ASP A 369 25.37 -20.75 -43.51
N ALA A 370 24.88 -21.87 -44.03
CA ALA A 370 25.15 -22.31 -45.39
C ALA A 370 24.63 -21.31 -46.43
N GLU A 371 23.41 -20.77 -46.26
CA GLU A 371 22.86 -19.74 -47.16
C GLU A 371 23.73 -18.48 -47.18
N ARG A 372 24.19 -18.00 -46.02
CA ARG A 372 25.03 -16.79 -45.95
C ARG A 372 26.35 -16.95 -46.68
N LYS A 373 26.95 -18.15 -46.65
CA LYS A 373 28.25 -18.43 -47.25
C LYS A 373 28.17 -18.81 -48.73
N THR A 374 27.11 -19.51 -49.12
CA THR A 374 26.97 -20.07 -50.48
C THR A 374 25.96 -19.32 -51.36
N GLY A 375 25.12 -18.47 -50.76
CA GLY A 375 23.98 -17.83 -51.43
C GLY A 375 22.87 -18.81 -51.84
N ILE A 376 22.89 -20.05 -51.37
CA ILE A 376 21.87 -21.07 -51.64
C ILE A 376 20.78 -20.95 -50.59
N ASN A 377 19.52 -20.81 -51.01
CA ASN A 377 18.42 -20.57 -50.09
C ASN A 377 18.27 -21.69 -49.05
N HIS A 378 18.24 -21.35 -47.75
CA HIS A 378 18.23 -22.33 -46.66
C HIS A 378 17.00 -23.26 -46.70
N SER A 379 15.86 -22.82 -47.27
CA SER A 379 14.68 -23.68 -47.42
C SER A 379 14.90 -24.75 -48.49
N GLN A 380 15.65 -24.46 -49.55
CA GLN A 380 16.08 -25.45 -50.53
C GLN A 380 17.08 -26.43 -49.93
N ILE A 381 18.02 -25.95 -49.10
CA ILE A 381 18.95 -26.81 -48.36
C ILE A 381 18.19 -27.75 -47.42
N CYS A 382 17.25 -27.22 -46.62
CA CYS A 382 16.42 -28.05 -45.73
C CYS A 382 15.59 -29.07 -46.50
N ARG A 383 15.11 -28.73 -47.70
CA ARG A 383 14.37 -29.68 -48.56
C ARG A 383 15.28 -30.77 -49.10
N CYS A 384 16.50 -30.40 -49.50
CA CYS A 384 17.53 -31.33 -49.92
C CYS A 384 17.86 -32.34 -48.82
N CYS A 385 18.10 -31.88 -47.57
CA CYS A 385 18.35 -32.77 -46.43
C CYS A 385 17.20 -33.75 -46.14
N LYS A 386 15.95 -33.43 -46.53
CA LYS A 386 14.78 -34.29 -46.28
C LYS A 386 14.52 -35.31 -47.39
N THR A 387 15.14 -35.15 -48.57
CA THR A 387 14.82 -35.97 -49.75
C THR A 387 16.09 -36.49 -50.38
N LYS A 388 16.21 -37.82 -50.53
CA LYS A 388 17.46 -38.49 -50.93
C LYS A 388 17.94 -38.20 -52.38
N TYR A 389 17.19 -37.42 -53.17
CA TYR A 389 17.42 -37.28 -54.62
C TYR A 389 17.31 -35.85 -55.15
N THR A 390 17.17 -34.85 -54.28
CA THR A 390 17.18 -33.45 -54.74
C THR A 390 18.55 -32.84 -54.52
N THR A 391 18.97 -31.94 -55.41
CA THR A 391 20.20 -31.17 -55.24
C THR A 391 19.85 -29.69 -55.11
N ALA A 392 20.65 -28.95 -54.36
CA ALA A 392 20.56 -27.49 -54.32
C ALA A 392 21.81 -26.92 -54.99
N LYS A 393 21.62 -26.27 -56.15
CA LYS A 393 22.69 -25.83 -57.07
C LYS A 393 23.73 -26.92 -57.40
N GLY A 394 23.26 -28.17 -57.58
CA GLY A 394 24.12 -29.29 -58.00
C GLY A 394 24.83 -30.04 -56.87
N PHE A 395 24.65 -29.62 -55.61
CA PHE A 395 25.20 -30.29 -54.43
C PHE A 395 24.14 -31.07 -53.65
N LEU A 396 24.56 -32.16 -53.01
CA LEU A 396 23.76 -32.91 -52.05
C LEU A 396 23.93 -32.30 -50.66
N TRP A 397 22.86 -32.36 -49.84
CA TRP A 397 22.87 -31.81 -48.49
C TRP A 397 22.26 -32.80 -47.52
N MET A 398 22.88 -32.97 -46.37
CA MET A 398 22.39 -33.85 -45.30
C MET A 398 22.58 -33.23 -43.92
N TYR A 399 21.69 -33.56 -42.99
CA TYR A 399 21.93 -33.23 -41.59
C TYR A 399 23.06 -34.10 -41.03
N ALA A 400 23.94 -33.49 -40.24
CA ALA A 400 25.14 -34.16 -39.74
C ALA A 400 24.82 -35.42 -38.93
N ASP A 401 23.79 -35.36 -38.08
CA ASP A 401 23.29 -36.48 -37.27
C ASP A 401 22.82 -37.66 -38.14
N GLU A 402 22.15 -37.39 -39.26
CA GLU A 402 21.65 -38.40 -40.18
C GLU A 402 22.79 -39.00 -41.04
N PHE A 403 23.77 -38.19 -41.45
CA PHE A 403 24.93 -38.66 -42.22
C PHE A 403 25.84 -39.57 -41.36
N ASP A 404 26.18 -39.10 -40.15
CA ASP A 404 27.08 -39.82 -39.25
C ASP A 404 26.44 -41.16 -38.81
N SER A 405 25.12 -41.19 -38.57
CA SER A 405 24.39 -42.43 -38.25
C SER A 405 24.38 -43.45 -39.40
N ASN A 406 24.31 -43.00 -40.66
CA ASN A 406 24.33 -43.90 -41.82
C ASN A 406 25.72 -44.49 -42.09
N MET A 407 26.78 -43.75 -41.81
CA MET A 407 28.17 -44.24 -41.95
C MET A 407 28.51 -45.30 -40.90
N VAL A 408 27.98 -45.18 -39.68
CA VAL A 408 28.15 -46.18 -38.62
C VAL A 408 27.45 -47.49 -38.99
N ASN A 409 26.24 -47.44 -39.55
CA ASN A 409 25.46 -48.63 -39.94
C ASN A 409 25.91 -49.30 -41.24
N SER A 410 26.81 -48.69 -42.01
CA SER A 410 27.37 -49.26 -43.25
C SER A 410 28.78 -49.84 -43.09
N ALA A 411 29.39 -49.67 -41.90
CA ALA A 411 30.67 -50.24 -41.52
C ALA A 411 30.55 -51.48 -40.59
N SER A 412 29.32 -51.90 -40.32
CA SER A 412 28.92 -53.09 -39.55
C SER A 412 28.15 -54.05 -40.46
#